data_AF-A0A809S9U3-F1
#
_entry.id   AF-A0A809S9U3-F1
#
_cell.length_a   1.000
_cell.length_b   1.000
_cell.length_c   1.000
_cell.angle_alpha   90.00
_cell.angle_beta   90.00
_cell.angle_gamma   90.00
#
_symmetry.space_group_name_H-M   'P 1'
#
loop_
_entity.id
_entity.type
_entity.pdbx_description
1 polymer ?
#
loop_
_entity_poly.entity_id
_entity_poly.type
_entity_poly.pdbx_seq_one_letter_code
_entity_poly.pdbx_strand_id
1 'polypeptide(L)'
;MSLLAAGCGPKNEYFPLDVGDSWTFGVRTGYGSFSESIRTTREISVGGHKGLELVSRGGTSRLYQDGGDLYLSEGAVGRFEPPIPLLSADEAESRRAWEGVVILRGAQRRAKGVWSQRFEKSPLPSFPSSHVLRSTFVFDLGTRHYELNSWFLAGEGLILQEQRANGELVTRLERVGTSPAN
;
A
#
# COMPACT_ATOMS: atom_id res chain seq x y z
N MET A 1 -37.22 9.53 -14.61
CA MET A 1 -36.79 8.16 -14.26
C MET A 1 -35.35 8.03 -14.73
N SER A 2 -34.40 8.38 -13.86
CA SER A 2 -32.97 8.42 -14.19
C SER A 2 -32.21 7.63 -13.13
N LEU A 3 -31.91 6.38 -13.43
CA LEU A 3 -30.88 5.62 -12.74
C LEU A 3 -29.54 5.96 -13.41
N LEU A 4 -28.76 6.82 -12.78
CA LEU A 4 -27.31 6.87 -12.98
C LEU A 4 -26.70 6.54 -11.63
N ALA A 5 -26.42 5.25 -11.43
CA ALA A 5 -25.48 4.80 -10.42
C ALA A 5 -24.09 5.32 -10.84
N ALA A 6 -23.80 6.56 -10.46
CA ALA A 6 -22.44 7.10 -10.49
C ALA A 6 -21.64 6.39 -9.40
N GLY A 7 -21.24 5.15 -9.68
CA GLY A 7 -20.21 4.41 -8.94
C GLY A 7 -18.82 4.99 -9.19
N CYS A 8 -18.69 6.31 -9.07
CA CYS A 8 -17.44 7.01 -8.94
C CYS A 8 -17.30 7.37 -7.47
N GLY A 9 -16.71 6.47 -6.68
CA GLY A 9 -15.98 6.96 -5.51
C GLY A 9 -14.96 7.98 -6.02
N PRO A 10 -14.79 9.15 -5.37
CA PRO A 10 -13.82 10.12 -5.82
C PRO A 10 -12.44 9.45 -5.87
N LYS A 11 -11.71 9.64 -6.98
CA LYS A 11 -10.28 9.37 -6.99
C LYS A 11 -9.67 10.04 -5.77
N ASN A 12 -8.97 9.27 -4.97
CA ASN A 12 -8.28 9.78 -3.82
C ASN A 12 -6.95 10.38 -4.29
N GLU A 13 -6.65 11.62 -3.92
CA GLU A 13 -5.38 12.28 -4.29
C GLU A 13 -4.15 11.50 -3.80
N TYR A 14 -4.28 10.74 -2.72
CA TYR A 14 -3.22 9.90 -2.16
C TYR A 14 -3.15 8.50 -2.79
N PHE A 15 -4.08 8.15 -3.67
CA PHE A 15 -4.04 6.89 -4.41
C PHE A 15 -4.83 6.95 -5.73
N PRO A 16 -4.39 7.77 -6.71
CA PRO A 16 -5.16 8.04 -7.92
C PRO A 16 -4.93 6.95 -8.98
N LEU A 17 -5.28 5.69 -8.69
CA LEU A 17 -5.05 4.60 -9.64
C LEU A 17 -6.18 4.46 -10.68
N ASP A 18 -5.81 4.40 -11.95
CA ASP A 18 -6.60 3.82 -13.03
C ASP A 18 -5.92 2.57 -13.60
N VAL A 19 -6.70 1.74 -14.28
CA VAL A 19 -6.16 0.65 -15.10
C VAL A 19 -5.26 1.22 -16.19
N GLY A 20 -4.06 0.67 -16.31
CA GLY A 20 -3.05 1.10 -17.27
C GLY A 20 -1.92 1.92 -16.66
N ASP A 21 -2.16 2.56 -15.51
CA ASP A 21 -1.15 3.36 -14.81
C ASP A 21 0.04 2.52 -14.38
N SER A 22 1.22 3.15 -14.38
CA SER A 22 2.48 2.50 -14.06
C SER A 22 3.41 3.46 -13.34
N TRP A 23 4.10 2.94 -12.33
CA TRP A 23 5.10 3.67 -11.55
C TRP A 23 6.37 2.88 -11.48
N THR A 24 7.51 3.56 -11.44
CA THR A 24 8.82 2.94 -11.30
C THR A 24 9.39 3.22 -9.92
N PHE A 25 9.77 2.16 -9.23
CA PHE A 25 10.37 2.19 -7.90
C PHE A 25 11.78 1.64 -7.94
N GLY A 26 12.69 2.30 -7.22
CA GLY A 26 13.93 1.68 -6.76
C GLY A 26 13.61 0.73 -5.62
N VAL A 27 13.92 -0.54 -5.79
CA VAL A 27 13.69 -1.60 -4.81
C VAL A 27 15.03 -2.00 -4.21
N ARG A 28 15.11 -1.98 -2.88
CA ARG A 28 16.23 -2.51 -2.11
C ARG A 28 15.76 -3.66 -1.24
N THR A 29 16.48 -4.78 -1.33
CA THR A 29 16.24 -5.98 -0.55
C THR A 29 17.54 -6.46 0.10
N GLY A 30 17.48 -7.48 0.94
CA GLY A 30 18.68 -8.18 1.43
C GLY A 30 19.54 -8.81 0.33
N TYR A 31 19.03 -8.95 -0.90
CA TYR A 31 19.71 -9.57 -2.04
C TYR A 31 20.31 -8.57 -3.03
N GLY A 32 20.08 -7.26 -2.83
CA GLY A 32 20.57 -6.20 -3.71
C GLY A 32 19.51 -5.14 -4.03
N SER A 33 19.86 -4.26 -4.97
CA SER A 33 19.02 -3.16 -5.42
C SER A 33 18.72 -3.25 -6.93
N PHE A 34 17.49 -2.95 -7.33
CA PHE A 34 17.06 -2.94 -8.73
C PHE A 34 15.91 -1.95 -8.94
N SER A 35 15.63 -1.59 -10.18
CA SER A 35 14.45 -0.81 -10.54
C SER A 35 13.30 -1.74 -10.94
N GLU A 36 12.09 -1.42 -10.52
CA GLU A 36 10.90 -2.22 -10.77
C GLU A 36 9.71 -1.33 -11.13
N SER A 37 9.01 -1.68 -12.20
CA SER A 37 7.74 -1.04 -12.55
C SER A 37 6.58 -1.82 -11.94
N ILE A 38 5.71 -1.09 -11.24
CA ILE A 38 4.43 -1.60 -10.74
C ILE A 38 3.34 -1.03 -11.63
N ARG A 39 2.52 -1.91 -12.21
CA ARG A 39 1.45 -1.52 -13.15
C ARG A 39 0.08 -1.97 -12.67
N THR A 40 -0.90 -1.08 -12.74
CA THR A 40 -2.31 -1.44 -12.56
C THR A 40 -2.79 -2.14 -13.83
N THR A 41 -3.09 -3.42 -13.73
CA THR A 41 -3.37 -4.27 -14.91
C THR A 41 -4.85 -4.41 -15.23
N ARG A 42 -5.70 -4.52 -14.20
CA ARG A 42 -7.14 -4.72 -14.36
C ARG A 42 -7.91 -4.42 -13.08
N GLU A 43 -9.21 -4.22 -13.25
CA GLU A 43 -10.17 -4.23 -12.15
C GLU A 43 -10.45 -5.68 -11.70
N ILE A 44 -10.62 -5.85 -10.40
CA ILE A 44 -10.93 -7.13 -9.75
C ILE A 44 -12.00 -6.93 -8.68
N SER A 45 -12.57 -8.03 -8.16
CA SER A 45 -13.34 -7.98 -6.92
C SER A 45 -12.48 -8.47 -5.75
N VAL A 46 -12.43 -7.68 -4.68
CA VAL A 46 -11.73 -8.02 -3.42
C VAL A 46 -12.75 -7.97 -2.29
N GLY A 47 -13.11 -9.13 -1.73
CA GLY A 47 -14.08 -9.20 -0.65
C GLY A 47 -15.48 -8.64 -0.99
N GLY A 48 -15.86 -8.63 -2.27
CA GLY A 48 -17.12 -8.02 -2.73
C GLY A 48 -17.01 -6.55 -3.13
N HIS A 49 -15.86 -5.91 -2.89
CA HIS A 49 -15.59 -4.53 -3.28
C HIS A 49 -14.88 -4.47 -4.64
N LYS A 50 -15.07 -3.37 -5.38
CA LYS A 50 -14.31 -3.08 -6.60
C LYS A 50 -12.87 -2.75 -6.22
N GLY A 51 -11.93 -3.48 -6.79
CA GLY A 51 -10.51 -3.36 -6.52
C GLY A 51 -9.66 -3.38 -7.77
N LEU A 52 -8.35 -3.30 -7.58
CA LEU A 52 -7.34 -3.24 -8.62
C LEU A 52 -6.26 -4.29 -8.39
N GLU A 53 -5.82 -4.91 -9.48
CA GLU A 53 -4.68 -5.81 -9.50
C GLU A 53 -3.45 -5.08 -10.03
N LEU A 54 -2.45 -4.96 -9.16
CA LEU A 54 -1.15 -4.38 -9.46
C LEU A 54 -0.17 -5.51 -9.69
N VAL A 55 0.56 -5.46 -10.80
CA VAL A 55 1.57 -6.46 -11.16
C VAL A 55 2.93 -5.82 -11.18
N SER A 56 3.89 -6.52 -10.59
CA SER A 56 5.29 -6.18 -10.60
C SER A 56 6.13 -7.46 -10.78
N ARG A 57 7.44 -7.33 -10.95
CA ARG A 57 8.36 -8.49 -11.03
C ARG A 57 8.36 -9.30 -9.73
N GLY A 58 8.13 -8.66 -8.59
CA GLY A 58 8.05 -9.25 -7.25
C GLY A 58 6.73 -9.97 -6.97
N GLY A 59 5.71 -9.82 -7.80
CA GLY A 59 4.45 -10.53 -7.69
C GLY A 59 3.23 -9.67 -7.98
N THR A 60 2.08 -10.12 -7.49
CA THR A 60 0.81 -9.45 -7.66
C THR A 60 0.33 -8.89 -6.33
N SER A 61 -0.13 -7.65 -6.35
CA SER A 61 -0.81 -7.01 -5.24
C SER A 61 -2.27 -6.75 -5.60
N ARG A 62 -3.17 -6.92 -4.64
CA ARG A 62 -4.61 -6.71 -4.81
C ARG A 62 -5.11 -5.73 -3.77
N LEU A 63 -5.57 -4.60 -4.28
CA LEU A 63 -6.04 -3.48 -3.49
C LEU A 63 -7.52 -3.26 -3.74
N TYR A 64 -8.22 -2.68 -2.78
CA TYR A 64 -9.50 -2.05 -3.07
C TYR A 64 -9.62 -0.75 -2.31
N GLN A 65 -10.47 0.12 -2.83
CA GLN A 65 -10.80 1.40 -2.22
C GLN A 65 -12.25 1.35 -1.78
N ASP A 66 -12.52 1.86 -0.57
CA ASP A 66 -13.86 2.06 -0.06
C ASP A 66 -13.92 3.46 0.57
N GLY A 67 -14.64 4.38 -0.07
CA GLY A 67 -14.56 5.81 0.27
C GLY A 67 -13.14 6.36 0.14
N GLY A 68 -12.67 7.06 1.18
CA GLY A 68 -11.29 7.56 1.30
C GLY A 68 -10.27 6.52 1.75
N ASP A 69 -10.69 5.29 2.06
CA ASP A 69 -9.84 4.25 2.63
C ASP A 69 -9.30 3.29 1.56
N LEU A 70 -8.01 2.97 1.65
CA LEU A 70 -7.33 2.00 0.79
C LEU A 70 -6.99 0.76 1.61
N TYR A 71 -7.24 -0.41 1.05
CA TYR A 71 -6.97 -1.68 1.70
C TYR A 71 -6.12 -2.61 0.83
N LEU A 72 -5.26 -3.41 1.47
CA LEU A 72 -4.44 -4.45 0.86
C LEU A 72 -4.94 -5.84 1.26
N SER A 73 -5.42 -6.59 0.28
CA SER A 73 -5.82 -7.98 0.47
C SER A 73 -4.69 -8.96 0.20
N GLU A 74 -3.85 -8.66 -0.79
CA GLU A 74 -2.76 -9.52 -1.22
C GLU A 74 -1.60 -8.61 -1.61
N GLY A 75 -0.41 -8.89 -1.12
CA GLY A 75 0.83 -8.29 -1.58
C GLY A 75 1.83 -9.37 -1.98
N ALA A 76 2.99 -8.96 -2.49
CA ALA A 76 4.02 -9.86 -2.99
C ALA A 76 4.42 -11.01 -2.04
N VAL A 77 4.23 -10.84 -0.72
CA VAL A 77 4.68 -11.79 0.30
C VAL A 77 3.54 -12.52 1.02
N GLY A 78 2.28 -12.14 0.82
CA GLY A 78 1.18 -12.70 1.60
C GLY A 78 -0.20 -12.13 1.31
N ARG A 79 -1.21 -12.87 1.77
CA ARG A 79 -2.62 -12.48 1.74
C ARG A 79 -3.16 -12.25 3.15
N PHE A 80 -4.07 -11.29 3.29
CA PHE A 80 -4.68 -10.85 4.54
C PHE A 80 -6.20 -10.97 4.47
N GLU A 81 -6.79 -11.58 5.49
CA GLU A 81 -8.23 -11.76 5.62
C GLU A 81 -8.70 -11.40 7.05
N PRO A 82 -9.39 -10.27 7.27
CA PRO A 82 -9.80 -9.30 6.26
C PRO A 82 -8.60 -8.51 5.71
N PRO A 83 -8.73 -7.85 4.54
CA PRO A 83 -7.71 -6.97 4.00
C PRO A 83 -7.24 -5.93 5.04
N ILE A 84 -5.94 -5.61 5.02
CA ILE A 84 -5.36 -4.65 5.96
C ILE A 84 -5.55 -3.22 5.42
N PRO A 85 -5.84 -2.23 6.28
CA PRO A 85 -5.82 -0.83 5.86
C PRO A 85 -4.40 -0.40 5.48
N LEU A 86 -4.28 0.33 4.38
CA LEU A 86 -3.05 0.98 3.93
C LEU A 86 -3.12 2.50 4.07
N LEU A 87 -4.29 3.11 3.98
CA LEU A 87 -4.46 4.56 4.02
C LEU A 87 -5.91 4.89 4.38
N SER A 88 -6.11 5.98 5.10
CA SER A 88 -7.40 6.67 5.21
C SER A 88 -7.20 8.13 4.84
N ALA A 89 -7.64 8.58 3.68
CA ALA A 89 -7.34 9.96 3.25
C ALA A 89 -8.13 11.03 4.00
N ASP A 90 -9.28 10.65 4.57
CA ASP A 90 -10.13 11.58 5.32
C ASP A 90 -9.65 11.78 6.78
N GLU A 91 -8.69 10.97 7.23
CA GLU A 91 -8.18 10.98 8.60
C GLU A 91 -6.70 11.38 8.66
N ALA A 92 -6.44 12.55 9.24
CA ALA A 92 -5.08 13.05 9.47
C ALA A 92 -4.26 12.19 10.43
N GLU A 93 -4.92 11.64 11.45
CA GLU A 93 -4.35 10.72 12.42
C GLU A 93 -5.39 9.66 12.80
N SER A 94 -4.97 8.40 12.82
CA SER A 94 -5.86 7.29 13.12
C SER A 94 -5.10 6.11 13.70
N ARG A 95 -5.80 5.27 14.46
CA ARG A 95 -5.28 4.02 14.98
C ARG A 95 -6.40 3.00 15.12
N ARG A 96 -6.29 1.88 14.41
CA ARG A 96 -7.31 0.84 14.34
C ARG A 96 -6.69 -0.52 14.66
N ALA A 97 -7.32 -1.28 15.55
CA ALA A 97 -6.95 -2.67 15.76
C ALA A 97 -7.40 -3.49 14.55
N TRP A 98 -6.62 -4.53 14.23
CA TRP A 98 -6.93 -5.49 13.18
C TRP A 98 -6.80 -6.89 13.74
N GLU A 99 -7.73 -7.76 13.40
CA GLU A 99 -7.67 -9.18 13.73
C GLU A 99 -8.10 -9.97 12.51
N GLY A 100 -7.31 -10.99 12.16
CA GLY A 100 -7.54 -11.73 10.93
C GLY A 100 -6.63 -12.93 10.77
N VAL A 101 -6.60 -13.44 9.55
CA VAL A 101 -5.76 -14.51 9.07
C VAL A 101 -4.74 -13.92 8.11
N VAL A 102 -3.47 -14.25 8.33
CA VAL A 102 -2.39 -14.00 7.39
C VAL A 102 -2.02 -15.31 6.73
N ILE A 103 -1.94 -15.30 5.40
CA ILE A 103 -1.56 -16.43 4.56
C ILE A 103 -0.19 -16.12 3.96
N LEU A 104 0.86 -16.74 4.51
CA LEU A 104 2.23 -16.59 4.02
C LEU A 104 2.71 -17.91 3.45
N ARG A 105 3.13 -17.93 2.18
CA ARG A 105 3.65 -19.14 1.50
C ARG A 105 2.74 -20.37 1.67
N GLY A 106 1.42 -20.15 1.59
CA GLY A 106 0.40 -21.18 1.76
C GLY A 106 0.05 -21.53 3.23
N ALA A 107 0.83 -21.09 4.21
CA ALA A 107 0.53 -21.31 5.62
C ALA A 107 -0.42 -20.22 6.14
N GLN A 108 -1.56 -20.65 6.69
CA GLN A 108 -2.53 -19.76 7.32
C GLN A 108 -2.28 -19.65 8.83
N ARG A 109 -2.28 -18.43 9.35
CA ARG A 109 -2.09 -18.14 10.78
C ARG A 109 -3.00 -17.01 11.21
N ARG A 110 -3.68 -17.16 12.36
CA ARG A 110 -4.37 -16.03 12.99
C ARG A 110 -3.35 -15.04 13.52
N ALA A 111 -3.64 -13.75 13.36
CA ALA A 111 -2.80 -12.67 13.84
C ALA A 111 -3.66 -11.52 14.33
N LYS A 112 -3.09 -10.76 15.26
CA LYS A 112 -3.59 -9.45 15.65
C LYS A 112 -2.56 -8.42 15.19
N GLY A 113 -3.07 -7.27 14.79
CA GLY A 113 -2.26 -6.17 14.33
C GLY A 113 -2.86 -4.84 14.71
N VAL A 114 -2.07 -3.81 14.49
CA VAL A 114 -2.48 -2.42 14.66
C VAL A 114 -2.09 -1.69 13.41
N TRP A 115 -3.06 -1.03 12.82
CA TRP A 115 -2.82 -0.01 11.84
C TRP A 115 -2.84 1.36 12.52
N SER A 116 -1.94 2.23 12.09
CA SER A 116 -1.94 3.63 12.50
C SER A 116 -1.47 4.51 11.35
N GLN A 117 -1.97 5.73 11.30
CA GLN A 117 -1.56 6.73 10.34
C GLN A 117 -1.37 8.08 11.01
N ARG A 118 -0.46 8.89 10.47
CA ARG A 118 -0.29 10.31 10.82
C ARG A 118 0.38 11.08 9.69
N PHE A 119 0.24 12.40 9.69
CA PHE A 119 1.08 13.26 8.88
C PHE A 119 2.52 13.32 9.42
N GLU A 120 3.49 13.34 8.50
CA GLU A 120 4.86 13.70 8.79
C GLU A 120 5.53 14.35 7.56
N LYS A 121 6.76 14.83 7.75
CA LYS A 121 7.59 15.27 6.62
C LYS A 121 8.07 14.06 5.84
N SER A 122 8.09 14.19 4.52
CA SER A 122 8.63 13.16 3.63
C SER A 122 10.05 12.78 4.04
N PRO A 123 10.35 11.48 4.18
CA PRO A 123 11.71 11.01 4.42
C PRO A 123 12.56 10.93 3.14
N LEU A 124 11.98 11.24 1.97
CA LEU A 124 12.64 11.12 0.67
C LEU A 124 13.25 12.45 0.22
N PRO A 125 14.55 12.48 -0.16
CA PRO A 125 15.18 13.67 -0.74
C PRO A 125 14.51 14.15 -2.03
N SER A 126 13.91 13.23 -2.81
CA SER A 126 13.18 13.52 -4.05
C SER A 126 11.87 14.29 -3.83
N PHE A 127 11.37 14.32 -2.59
CA PHE A 127 10.15 15.02 -2.20
C PHE A 127 10.44 15.88 -0.95
N PRO A 128 11.36 16.86 -1.04
CA PRO A 128 11.82 17.60 0.12
C PRO A 128 10.69 18.51 0.63
N SER A 129 10.51 18.56 1.95
CA SER A 129 9.49 19.39 2.61
C SER A 129 8.03 19.04 2.30
N SER A 130 7.75 17.99 1.52
CA SER A 130 6.39 17.52 1.28
C SER A 130 5.78 16.95 2.55
N HIS A 131 4.52 17.29 2.81
CA HIS A 131 3.71 16.65 3.85
C HIS A 131 3.14 15.35 3.31
N VAL A 132 3.39 14.26 4.02
CA VAL A 132 2.99 12.92 3.59
C VAL A 132 2.18 12.24 4.68
N LEU A 133 1.23 11.40 4.28
CA LEU A 133 0.57 10.48 5.19
C LEU A 133 1.42 9.24 5.34
N ARG A 134 2.01 9.05 6.52
CA ARG A 134 2.66 7.79 6.88
C ARG A 134 1.64 6.89 7.53
N SER A 135 1.43 5.75 6.90
CA SER A 135 0.67 4.63 7.40
C SER A 135 1.61 3.53 7.87
N THR A 136 1.32 2.93 9.01
CA THR A 136 2.09 1.85 9.61
C THR A 136 1.15 0.73 10.01
N PHE A 137 1.34 -0.45 9.45
CA PHE A 137 0.65 -1.67 9.87
C PHE A 137 1.65 -2.60 10.57
N VAL A 138 1.32 -2.99 11.79
CA VAL A 138 2.17 -3.83 12.63
C VAL A 138 1.40 -5.08 13.01
N PHE A 139 2.01 -6.26 12.93
CA PHE A 139 1.39 -7.51 13.37
C PHE A 139 2.43 -8.55 13.78
N ASP A 140 2.03 -9.47 14.66
CA ASP A 140 2.89 -10.56 15.11
C ASP A 140 2.45 -11.90 14.49
N LEU A 141 3.43 -12.70 14.08
CA LEU A 141 3.24 -14.08 13.66
C LEU A 141 4.23 -14.99 14.38
N GLY A 142 3.74 -15.67 15.43
CA GLY A 142 4.57 -16.50 16.29
C GLY A 142 5.62 -15.64 16.99
N THR A 143 6.90 -15.88 16.72
CA THR A 143 8.03 -15.12 17.29
C THR A 143 8.49 -13.96 16.42
N ARG A 144 7.83 -13.71 15.28
CA ARG A 144 8.23 -12.66 14.34
C ARG A 144 7.30 -11.47 14.42
N HIS A 145 7.89 -10.30 14.56
CA HIS A 145 7.23 -9.00 14.47
C HIS A 145 7.35 -8.47 13.05
N TYR A 146 6.26 -8.03 12.44
CA TYR A 146 6.25 -7.48 11.09
C TYR A 146 5.73 -6.04 11.11
N GLU A 147 6.36 -5.18 10.31
CA GLU A 147 5.93 -3.82 10.11
C GLU A 147 5.89 -3.50 8.61
N LEU A 148 4.79 -2.91 8.15
CA LEU A 148 4.65 -2.33 6.82
C LEU A 148 4.43 -0.83 7.00
N ASN A 149 5.43 -0.04 6.63
CA ASN A 149 5.36 1.40 6.63
C ASN A 149 5.14 1.87 5.19
N SER A 150 4.15 2.72 4.95
CA SER A 150 3.82 3.27 3.63
C SER A 150 3.65 4.77 3.73
N TRP A 151 4.28 5.52 2.82
CA TRP A 151 4.18 6.98 2.75
C TRP A 151 3.46 7.37 1.47
N PHE A 152 2.39 8.15 1.64
CA PHE A 152 1.56 8.65 0.56
C PHE A 152 1.68 10.16 0.44
N LEU A 153 1.85 10.64 -0.78
CA LEU A 153 1.87 12.05 -1.12
C LEU A 153 0.67 12.36 -2.02
N ALA A 154 -0.06 13.42 -1.70
CA ALA A 154 -1.19 13.86 -2.52
C ALA A 154 -0.75 14.15 -3.97
N GLY A 155 -1.55 13.73 -4.94
CA GLY A 155 -1.27 13.82 -6.38
C GLY A 155 -0.32 12.73 -6.90
N GLU A 156 0.62 12.27 -6.08
CA GLU A 156 1.61 11.26 -6.49
C GLU A 156 1.15 9.84 -6.14
N GLY A 157 0.57 9.64 -4.96
CA GLY A 157 0.25 8.33 -4.43
C GLY A 157 1.35 7.77 -3.51
N LEU A 158 1.57 6.45 -3.56
CA LEU A 158 2.63 5.80 -2.80
C LEU A 158 4.01 6.28 -3.30
N ILE A 159 4.82 6.85 -2.40
CA ILE A 159 6.18 7.31 -2.72
C ILE A 159 7.28 6.49 -2.03
N LEU A 160 6.97 5.87 -0.89
CA LEU A 160 7.89 5.00 -0.15
C LEU A 160 7.09 3.88 0.50
N GLN A 161 7.64 2.67 0.49
CA GLN A 161 7.16 1.57 1.31
C GLN A 161 8.34 0.82 1.91
N GLU A 162 8.29 0.55 3.21
CA GLU A 162 9.26 -0.28 3.91
C GLU A 162 8.56 -1.46 4.56
N GLN A 163 9.10 -2.66 4.35
CA GLN A 163 8.75 -3.84 5.10
C GLN A 163 9.90 -4.17 6.04
N ARG A 164 9.57 -4.35 7.33
CA ARG A 164 10.51 -4.79 8.36
C ARG A 164 10.04 -6.08 9.00
N ALA A 165 11.01 -6.87 9.45
CA ALA A 165 10.78 -8.04 10.28
C ALA A 165 11.75 -8.01 11.46
N ASN A 166 11.24 -8.08 12.69
CA ASN A 166 12.02 -7.95 13.93
C ASN A 166 12.91 -6.67 13.94
N GLY A 167 12.40 -5.57 13.40
CA GLY A 167 13.10 -4.29 13.27
C GLY A 167 14.07 -4.19 12.08
N GLU A 168 14.46 -5.31 11.48
CA GLU A 168 15.35 -5.34 10.32
C GLU A 168 14.61 -5.01 9.03
N LEU A 169 15.22 -4.17 8.17
CA LEU A 169 14.66 -3.83 6.86
C LEU A 169 14.75 -5.03 5.92
N VAL A 170 13.61 -5.54 5.48
CA VAL A 170 13.48 -6.66 4.55
C VAL A 170 13.43 -6.15 3.10
N THR A 171 12.56 -5.16 2.88
CA THR A 171 12.32 -4.58 1.56
C THR A 171 12.06 -3.09 1.71
N ARG A 172 12.62 -2.29 0.81
CA ARG A 172 12.30 -0.86 0.65
C ARG A 172 11.99 -0.59 -0.82
N LEU A 173 10.83 0.02 -1.08
CA LEU A 173 10.43 0.51 -2.39
C LEU A 173 10.39 2.03 -2.32
N GLU A 174 11.16 2.69 -3.17
CA GLU A 174 11.25 4.15 -3.22
C GLU A 174 10.91 4.63 -4.63
N ARG A 175 9.93 5.52 -4.76
CA ARG A 175 9.51 6.04 -6.06
C ARG A 175 10.68 6.78 -6.68
N VAL A 176 11.06 6.38 -7.89
CA VAL A 176 12.02 7.15 -8.68
C VAL A 176 11.26 8.40 -9.11
N GLY A 177 11.70 9.58 -8.63
CA GLY A 177 11.03 10.83 -8.97
C GLY A 177 10.82 10.94 -10.48
N THR A 178 9.66 11.44 -10.91
CA THR A 178 9.49 11.83 -12.31
C THR A 178 10.56 12.88 -12.60
N SER A 179 11.53 12.52 -13.44
CA SER A 179 12.47 13.49 -13.97
C SER A 179 11.65 14.66 -14.54
N PRO A 180 11.97 15.94 -14.23
CA PRO A 180 11.34 17.02 -14.96
C PRO A 180 11.68 16.79 -16.43
N ALA A 181 10.66 16.74 -17.27
CA ALA A 181 10.88 16.83 -18.71
C ALA A 181 11.73 18.09 -18.95
N ASN A 182 12.92 17.90 -19.51
CA ASN A 182 13.75 18.99 -20.01
C ASN A 182 12.99 19.84 -21.03
#